data_AF-A0A3B9AGJ5-F1
#
_entry.id   AF-A0A3B9AGJ5-F1
#
_cell.length_a   1.000
_cell.length_b   1.000
_cell.length_c   1.000
_cell.angle_alpha   90.00
_cell.angle_beta   90.00
_cell.angle_gamma   90.00
#
_symmetry.space_group_name_H-M   'P 1'
#
loop_
_entity.id
_entity.type
_entity.pdbx_description
1 polymer ?
#
loop_
_entity_poly.entity_id
_entity_poly.type
_entity_poly.pdbx_seq_one_letter_code
_entity_poly.pdbx_strand_id
1 'polypeptide(L)'
;MAKKPLAQPDPNRQAKLEAFNRLLTIMDELRENCPWDMKQTMESIRHLTIEETYELSDSILDGNYAEVKKELGDLMLHNVFYARIASEQKLFDIADVLNSICDKLVERHPHVYGDVEANDEATVKANWEKIKLRTGNQSVLEGVPKSLPALVKAIRIQDKARGVGFDWEKKEQVWQKVEEEMQEFKRA
;
A
#
# COMPACT_ATOMS: atom_id res chain seq x y z
N MET A 1 14.03 31.03 2.95
CA MET A 1 13.63 30.26 4.15
C MET A 1 14.46 28.99 4.17
N ALA A 2 14.96 28.56 5.32
CA ALA A 2 15.86 27.41 5.41
C ALA A 2 15.06 26.10 5.33
N LYS A 3 15.49 25.16 4.47
CA LYS A 3 14.91 23.81 4.40
C LYS A 3 14.95 23.16 5.78
N LYS A 4 13.87 22.49 6.18
CA LYS A 4 13.86 21.68 7.41
C LYS A 4 15.01 20.67 7.34
N PRO A 5 15.85 20.55 8.38
CA PRO A 5 16.94 19.59 8.36
C PRO A 5 16.35 18.18 8.26
N LEU A 6 16.87 17.39 7.32
CA LEU A 6 16.52 15.98 7.21
C LEU A 6 16.93 15.26 8.50
N ALA A 7 16.16 14.24 8.88
CA ALA A 7 16.45 13.42 10.05
C ALA A 7 17.85 12.80 9.94
N GLN A 8 18.54 12.69 11.07
CA GLN A 8 19.84 12.02 11.09
C GLN A 8 19.70 10.55 10.66
N PRO A 9 20.69 10.00 9.93
CA PRO A 9 20.67 8.60 9.56
C PRO A 9 20.64 7.71 10.80
N ASP A 10 19.84 6.66 10.73
CA ASP A 10 19.79 5.61 11.74
C ASP A 10 21.20 5.05 12.00
N PRO A 11 21.71 5.03 13.26
CA PRO A 11 23.04 4.54 13.57
C PRO A 11 23.25 3.06 13.19
N ASN A 12 22.17 2.28 13.11
CA ASN A 12 22.18 0.87 12.70
C ASN A 12 21.83 0.66 11.22
N ARG A 13 21.89 1.71 10.39
CA ARG A 13 21.55 1.64 8.96
C ARG A 13 22.31 0.53 8.24
N GLN A 14 23.60 0.38 8.50
CA GLN A 14 24.44 -0.61 7.84
C GLN A 14 23.95 -2.05 8.11
N ALA A 15 23.71 -2.39 9.38
CA ALA A 15 23.20 -3.71 9.75
C ALA A 15 21.82 -4.01 9.13
N LYS A 16 20.96 -2.99 8.98
CA LYS A 16 19.65 -3.14 8.30
C LYS A 16 19.78 -3.40 6.80
N LEU A 17 20.74 -2.75 6.14
CA LEU A 17 21.05 -3.00 4.73
C LEU A 17 21.61 -4.42 4.53
N GLU A 18 22.49 -4.88 5.42
CA GLU A 18 23.02 -6.24 5.39
C GLU A 18 21.93 -7.30 5.61
N ALA A 19 20.98 -7.05 6.52
CA ALA A 19 19.84 -7.93 6.73
C ALA A 19 18.95 -8.04 5.49
N PHE A 20 18.71 -6.92 4.79
CA PHE A 20 17.95 -6.93 3.55
C PHE A 20 18.72 -7.64 2.42
N ASN A 21 20.03 -7.38 2.29
CA ASN A 21 20.90 -8.09 1.36
C ASN A 21 20.85 -9.61 1.59
N ARG A 22 20.86 -10.06 2.84
CA ARG A 22 20.71 -11.48 3.19
C ARG A 22 19.39 -12.07 2.66
N LEU A 23 18.27 -11.34 2.74
CA LEU A 23 16.99 -11.79 2.19
C LEU A 23 17.06 -11.93 0.66
N LEU A 24 17.67 -10.95 -0.03
CA LEU A 24 17.85 -11.01 -1.48
C LEU A 24 18.70 -12.23 -1.89
N THR A 25 19.82 -12.44 -1.22
CA THR A 25 20.70 -13.60 -1.48
C THR A 25 19.97 -14.93 -1.28
N ILE A 26 19.22 -15.08 -0.19
CA ILE A 26 18.44 -16.30 0.04
C ILE A 26 17.38 -16.50 -1.06
N MET A 27 16.70 -15.43 -1.47
CA MET A 27 15.72 -15.53 -2.57
C MET A 27 16.38 -15.99 -3.88
N ASP A 28 17.55 -15.44 -4.22
CA ASP A 28 18.30 -15.86 -5.41
C ASP A 28 18.66 -17.35 -5.34
N GLU A 29 19.17 -17.80 -4.19
CA GLU A 29 19.49 -19.22 -3.97
C GLU A 29 18.26 -20.13 -4.09
N LEU A 30 17.14 -19.75 -3.50
CA LEU A 30 15.88 -20.53 -3.57
C LEU A 30 15.36 -20.61 -5.01
N ARG A 31 15.38 -19.49 -5.74
CA ARG A 31 14.94 -19.42 -7.14
C ARG A 31 15.88 -20.11 -8.12
N GLU A 32 17.10 -20.44 -7.72
CA GLU A 32 18.04 -21.20 -8.56
C GLU A 32 18.12 -22.68 -8.18
N ASN A 33 17.94 -23.01 -6.89
CA ASN A 33 18.27 -24.34 -6.37
C ASN A 33 17.10 -25.09 -5.74
N CYS A 34 15.94 -24.47 -5.50
CA CYS A 34 14.76 -25.14 -4.93
C CYS A 34 13.69 -25.38 -6.02
N PRO A 35 13.39 -26.64 -6.38
CA PRO A 35 12.38 -26.94 -7.41
C PRO A 35 10.97 -26.42 -7.07
N TRP A 36 10.64 -26.31 -5.78
CA TRP A 36 9.36 -25.77 -5.34
C TRP A 36 9.28 -24.25 -5.49
N ASP A 37 10.35 -23.52 -5.19
CA ASP A 37 10.39 -22.07 -5.34
C ASP A 37 10.50 -21.67 -6.81
N MET A 38 11.32 -22.38 -7.60
CA MET A 38 11.48 -22.15 -9.04
C MET A 38 10.16 -22.18 -9.81
N LYS A 39 9.24 -23.09 -9.46
CA LYS A 39 7.96 -23.26 -10.16
C LYS A 39 6.94 -22.15 -9.83
N GLN A 40 7.17 -21.36 -8.79
CA GLN A 40 6.22 -20.32 -8.39
C GLN A 40 6.16 -19.21 -9.44
N THR A 41 4.94 -18.72 -9.66
CA THR A 41 4.61 -17.55 -10.49
C THR A 41 3.99 -16.43 -9.64
N MET A 42 3.84 -15.24 -10.22
CA MET A 42 3.18 -14.11 -9.55
C MET A 42 1.76 -14.48 -9.09
N GLU A 43 1.01 -15.20 -9.93
CA GLU A 43 -0.35 -15.65 -9.64
C GLU A 43 -0.39 -16.67 -8.51
N SER A 44 0.57 -17.61 -8.49
CA SER A 44 0.62 -18.63 -7.45
C SER A 44 0.90 -18.05 -6.08
N ILE A 45 1.73 -17.00 -5.96
CA ILE A 45 2.04 -16.37 -4.66
C ILE A 45 0.93 -15.41 -4.22
N ARG A 46 0.15 -14.86 -5.16
CA ARG A 46 -0.89 -13.84 -4.90
C ARG A 46 -1.85 -14.19 -3.77
N HIS A 47 -2.35 -15.42 -3.71
CA HIS A 47 -3.31 -15.80 -2.68
C HIS A 47 -2.67 -15.87 -1.29
N LEU A 48 -1.43 -16.38 -1.21
CA LEU A 48 -0.63 -16.41 0.03
C LEU A 48 -0.38 -14.99 0.53
N THR A 49 -0.02 -14.05 -0.33
CA THR A 49 0.16 -12.64 0.08
C THR A 49 -1.10 -12.02 0.67
N ILE A 50 -2.29 -12.42 0.21
CA ILE A 50 -3.55 -11.97 0.79
C ILE A 50 -3.71 -12.56 2.20
N GLU A 51 -3.44 -13.86 2.36
CA GLU A 51 -3.46 -14.55 3.65
C GLU A 51 -2.56 -13.85 4.69
N GLU A 52 -1.29 -13.62 4.37
CA GLU A 52 -0.36 -12.93 5.30
C GLU A 52 -0.79 -11.50 5.64
N THR A 53 -1.53 -10.84 4.74
CA THR A 53 -2.07 -9.51 5.03
C THR A 53 -3.17 -9.57 6.10
N TYR A 54 -3.99 -10.63 6.09
CA TYR A 54 -4.99 -10.88 7.12
C TYR A 54 -4.32 -11.33 8.43
N GLU A 55 -3.34 -12.23 8.38
CA GLU A 55 -2.59 -12.66 9.57
C GLU A 55 -1.89 -11.48 10.25
N LEU A 56 -1.29 -10.57 9.46
CA LEU A 56 -0.70 -9.33 9.98
C LEU A 56 -1.77 -8.46 10.65
N SER A 57 -2.93 -8.30 10.01
CA SER A 57 -4.03 -7.49 10.55
C SER A 57 -4.51 -8.05 11.89
N ASP A 58 -4.74 -9.36 11.97
CA ASP A 58 -5.18 -10.02 13.19
C ASP A 58 -4.14 -9.90 14.30
N SER A 59 -2.86 -10.11 13.96
CA SER A 59 -1.73 -9.95 14.90
C SER A 59 -1.62 -8.53 15.47
N ILE A 60 -1.94 -7.50 14.67
CA ILE A 60 -1.99 -6.10 15.13
C ILE A 60 -3.17 -5.89 16.10
N LEU A 61 -4.35 -6.41 15.77
CA LEU A 61 -5.54 -6.30 16.63
C LEU A 61 -5.35 -7.01 17.97
N ASP A 62 -4.64 -8.13 17.96
CA ASP A 62 -4.31 -8.91 19.16
C ASP A 62 -3.13 -8.33 19.96
N GLY A 63 -2.46 -7.29 19.43
CA GLY A 63 -1.28 -6.69 20.06
C GLY A 63 -0.08 -7.64 20.14
N ASN A 64 -0.06 -8.69 19.33
CA ASN A 64 0.98 -9.72 19.35
C ASN A 64 2.16 -9.30 18.47
N TYR A 65 3.08 -8.51 19.03
CA TYR A 65 4.25 -8.00 18.30
C TYR A 65 5.22 -9.09 17.80
N ALA A 66 5.19 -10.29 18.40
CA ALA A 66 6.01 -11.40 17.91
C ALA A 66 5.49 -11.91 16.56
N GLU A 67 4.17 -12.11 16.45
CA GLU A 67 3.53 -12.49 15.19
C GLU A 67 3.55 -11.32 14.19
N VAL A 68 3.32 -10.07 14.60
CA VAL A 68 3.48 -8.90 13.71
C VAL A 68 4.85 -8.90 13.03
N LYS A 69 5.92 -9.19 13.77
CA LYS A 69 7.27 -9.27 13.21
C LYS A 69 7.41 -10.45 12.23
N LYS A 70 6.78 -11.58 12.50
CA LYS A 70 6.76 -12.76 11.61
C LYS A 70 6.03 -12.43 10.30
N GLU A 71 4.80 -11.92 10.39
CA GLU A 71 3.98 -11.61 9.20
C GLU A 71 4.55 -10.49 8.34
N LEU A 72 5.21 -9.49 8.96
CA LEU A 72 5.98 -8.50 8.20
C LEU A 72 7.14 -9.15 7.43
N GLY A 73 7.77 -10.17 8.01
CA GLY A 73 8.80 -10.98 7.34
C GLY A 73 8.25 -11.73 6.13
N ASP A 74 7.08 -12.36 6.26
CA ASP A 74 6.43 -13.13 5.20
C ASP A 74 5.94 -12.23 4.06
N LEU A 75 5.43 -11.03 4.38
CA LEU A 75 5.16 -10.00 3.37
C LEU A 75 6.43 -9.49 2.68
N MET A 76 7.54 -9.33 3.41
CA MET A 76 8.84 -8.98 2.80
C MET A 76 9.34 -10.08 1.86
N LEU A 77 9.21 -11.35 2.27
CA LEU A 77 9.51 -12.51 1.44
C LEU A 77 8.72 -12.44 0.14
N HIS A 78 7.39 -12.27 0.20
CA HIS A 78 6.54 -12.18 -0.99
C HIS A 78 6.93 -11.01 -1.92
N ASN A 79 7.21 -9.83 -1.38
CA ASN A 79 7.64 -8.68 -2.18
C ASN A 79 8.96 -8.94 -2.93
N VAL A 80 9.95 -9.53 -2.26
CA VAL A 80 11.23 -9.90 -2.86
C VAL A 80 11.04 -11.02 -3.89
N PHE A 81 10.15 -11.97 -3.62
CA PHE A 81 9.80 -13.05 -4.56
C PHE A 81 9.21 -12.49 -5.86
N TYR A 82 8.26 -11.55 -5.78
CA TYR A 82 7.69 -10.91 -6.97
C TYR A 82 8.73 -10.15 -7.78
N ALA A 83 9.59 -9.39 -7.11
CA ALA A 83 10.66 -8.65 -7.76
C ALA A 83 11.67 -9.60 -8.43
N ARG A 84 11.98 -10.75 -7.81
CA ARG A 84 12.85 -11.76 -8.40
C ARG A 84 12.23 -12.41 -9.64
N ILE A 85 10.97 -12.81 -9.59
CA ILE A 85 10.23 -13.34 -10.76
C ILE A 85 10.17 -12.33 -11.91
N ALA A 86 9.98 -11.04 -11.61
CA ALA A 86 9.99 -9.98 -12.61
C ALA A 86 11.38 -9.76 -13.22
N SER A 87 12.42 -9.86 -12.39
CA SER A 87 13.83 -9.72 -12.81
C SER A 87 14.25 -10.84 -13.77
N GLU A 88 13.83 -12.08 -13.51
CA GLU A 88 14.04 -13.22 -14.41
C GLU A 88 13.44 -12.99 -15.81
N GLN A 89 12.33 -12.25 -15.86
CA GLN A 89 11.66 -11.84 -17.10
C GLN A 89 12.20 -10.53 -17.70
N LYS A 90 13.23 -9.93 -17.09
CA LYS A 90 13.84 -8.66 -17.49
C LYS A 90 12.84 -7.49 -17.52
N LEU A 91 11.85 -7.50 -16.62
CA LEU A 91 10.82 -6.46 -16.54
C LEU A 91 11.21 -5.33 -15.57
N PHE A 92 11.57 -5.70 -14.34
CA PHE A 92 12.07 -4.82 -13.28
C PHE A 92 12.67 -5.68 -12.16
N ASP A 93 13.40 -5.07 -11.25
CA ASP A 93 13.92 -5.74 -10.04
C ASP A 93 13.52 -5.03 -8.73
N ILE A 94 14.07 -5.50 -7.61
CA ILE A 94 13.75 -4.95 -6.29
C ILE A 94 14.24 -3.51 -6.11
N ALA A 95 15.34 -3.12 -6.77
CA ALA A 95 15.83 -1.76 -6.73
C ALA A 95 14.88 -0.81 -7.47
N ASP A 96 14.35 -1.24 -8.62
CA ASP A 96 13.32 -0.47 -9.35
C ASP A 96 12.07 -0.25 -8.48
N VAL A 97 11.60 -1.29 -7.79
CA VAL A 97 10.44 -1.21 -6.88
C VAL A 97 10.70 -0.20 -5.75
N LEU A 98 11.85 -0.30 -5.10
CA LEU A 98 12.22 0.58 -3.97
C LEU A 98 12.44 2.03 -4.41
N ASN A 99 13.09 2.26 -5.54
CA ASN A 99 13.29 3.61 -6.07
C ASN A 99 11.96 4.24 -6.49
N SER A 100 11.09 3.48 -7.16
CA SER A 100 9.75 3.95 -7.55
C SER A 100 8.91 4.43 -6.36
N ILE A 101 8.91 3.68 -5.24
CA ILE A 101 8.20 4.13 -4.03
C ILE A 101 8.91 5.31 -3.36
N CYS A 102 10.24 5.36 -3.33
CA CYS A 102 11.00 6.49 -2.81
C CYS A 102 10.69 7.79 -3.56
N ASP A 103 10.78 7.78 -4.89
CA ASP A 103 10.50 8.94 -5.75
C ASP A 103 9.06 9.42 -5.54
N LYS A 104 8.11 8.49 -5.51
CA LYS A 104 6.69 8.79 -5.23
C LYS A 104 6.49 9.40 -3.85
N LEU A 105 7.20 8.94 -2.83
CA LEU A 105 7.11 9.49 -1.48
C LEU A 105 7.73 10.89 -1.40
N VAL A 106 8.88 11.12 -2.05
CA VAL A 106 9.52 12.42 -2.13
C VAL A 106 8.60 13.43 -2.82
N GLU A 107 8.02 13.07 -3.96
CA GLU A 107 7.07 13.90 -4.70
C GLU A 107 5.83 14.25 -3.88
N ARG A 108 5.27 13.28 -3.14
CA ARG A 108 4.04 13.45 -2.36
C ARG A 108 4.24 14.17 -1.02
N HIS A 109 5.47 14.42 -0.60
CA HIS A 109 5.79 15.16 0.62
C HIS A 109 6.63 16.40 0.33
N PRO A 110 6.14 17.35 -0.48
CA PRO A 110 6.87 18.58 -0.79
C PRO A 110 7.07 19.48 0.44
N HIS A 111 6.32 19.22 1.53
CA HIS A 111 6.48 19.88 2.81
C HIS A 111 7.63 19.32 3.68
N VAL A 112 8.17 18.16 3.28
CA VAL A 112 9.37 17.57 3.89
C VAL A 112 10.58 17.78 2.97
N TYR A 113 10.43 17.53 1.67
CA TYR A 113 11.55 17.48 0.72
C TYR A 113 11.66 18.70 -0.21
N GLY A 114 10.63 19.55 -0.26
CA GLY A 114 10.56 20.74 -1.11
C GLY A 114 10.40 22.03 -0.31
N ASP A 115 9.72 23.00 -0.91
CA ASP A 115 9.56 24.36 -0.36
C ASP A 115 8.10 24.68 0.06
N VAL A 116 7.21 23.67 0.10
CA VAL A 116 5.81 23.87 0.49
C VAL A 116 5.69 23.91 2.01
N GLU A 117 5.08 24.95 2.57
CA GLU A 117 4.77 24.96 4.00
C GLU A 117 3.43 24.25 4.27
N ALA A 118 3.45 23.27 5.17
CA ALA A 118 2.27 22.65 5.73
C ALA A 118 2.53 22.40 7.23
N ASN A 119 1.82 23.12 8.08
CA ASN A 119 2.08 23.16 9.52
C ASN A 119 1.06 22.36 10.34
N ASP A 120 0.04 21.80 9.68
CA ASP A 120 -0.99 20.98 10.31
C ASP A 120 -1.37 19.79 9.41
N GLU A 121 -1.93 18.75 10.03
CA GLU A 121 -2.31 17.50 9.36
C GLU A 121 -3.35 17.72 8.26
N ALA A 122 -4.30 18.64 8.45
CA ALA A 122 -5.36 18.90 7.48
C ALA A 122 -4.78 19.50 6.18
N THR A 123 -3.84 20.44 6.30
CA THR A 123 -3.11 21.04 5.19
C THR A 123 -2.24 20.00 4.47
N VAL A 124 -1.54 19.13 5.21
CA VAL A 124 -0.76 18.02 4.64
C VAL A 124 -1.67 17.08 3.84
N LYS A 125 -2.81 16.67 4.40
CA LYS A 125 -3.77 15.76 3.76
C LYS A 125 -4.38 16.37 2.49
N ALA A 126 -4.75 17.65 2.54
CA ALA A 126 -5.29 18.37 1.37
C ALA A 126 -4.26 18.47 0.23
N ASN A 127 -3.00 18.77 0.56
CA ASN A 127 -1.92 18.81 -0.42
C ASN A 127 -1.64 17.42 -1.02
N TRP A 128 -1.68 16.38 -0.21
CA TRP A 128 -1.45 15.00 -0.65
C TRP A 128 -2.51 14.51 -1.65
N GLU A 129 -3.79 14.79 -1.39
CA GLU A 129 -4.87 14.46 -2.33
C GLU A 129 -4.77 15.27 -3.64
N LYS A 130 -4.42 16.56 -3.57
CA LYS A 130 -4.16 17.38 -4.78
C LYS A 130 -3.03 16.82 -5.64
N ILE A 131 -1.93 16.39 -5.03
CA ILE A 131 -0.78 15.84 -5.77
C ILE A 131 -1.16 14.53 -6.44
N LYS A 132 -1.89 13.63 -5.76
CA LYS A 132 -2.38 12.37 -6.36
C LYS A 132 -3.24 12.58 -7.61
N LEU A 133 -4.12 13.58 -7.60
CA LEU A 133 -4.98 13.90 -8.73
C LEU A 133 -4.16 14.40 -9.94
N ARG A 134 -3.03 15.07 -9.70
CA ARG A 134 -2.15 15.58 -10.76
C ARG A 134 -1.23 14.50 -11.34
N THR A 135 -0.79 13.53 -10.53
CA THR A 135 0.37 12.67 -10.86
C THR A 135 0.01 11.23 -11.23
N GLY A 136 -1.26 10.86 -11.32
CA GLY A 136 -1.57 9.53 -11.84
C GLY A 136 -3.01 9.05 -11.84
N ASN A 137 -3.94 9.72 -11.16
CA ASN A 137 -5.33 9.29 -11.20
C ASN A 137 -6.12 10.09 -12.26
N GLN A 138 -6.44 9.45 -13.39
CA GLN A 138 -7.39 9.97 -14.38
C GLN A 138 -8.81 10.10 -13.82
N SER A 139 -9.16 9.32 -12.78
CA SER A 139 -10.46 9.40 -12.11
C SER A 139 -10.35 9.34 -10.59
N VAL A 140 -11.33 9.92 -9.90
CA VAL A 140 -11.44 9.91 -8.43
C VAL A 140 -11.41 8.50 -7.86
N LEU A 141 -12.00 7.53 -8.56
CA LEU A 141 -12.10 6.13 -8.11
C LEU A 141 -10.90 5.26 -8.50
N GLU A 142 -9.95 5.78 -9.27
CA GLU A 142 -8.79 5.02 -9.75
C GLU A 142 -7.93 4.50 -8.60
N GLY A 143 -7.60 3.20 -8.64
CA GLY A 143 -6.90 2.48 -7.57
C GLY A 143 -7.83 1.84 -6.52
N VAL A 144 -9.11 1.62 -6.83
CA VAL A 144 -9.95 0.65 -6.10
C VAL A 144 -9.79 -0.71 -6.81
N PRO A 145 -9.09 -1.70 -6.22
CA PRO A 145 -8.89 -2.99 -6.87
C PRO A 145 -10.22 -3.68 -7.19
N LYS A 146 -10.29 -4.31 -8.38
CA LYS A 146 -11.48 -5.07 -8.79
C LYS A 146 -11.75 -6.27 -7.88
N SER A 147 -10.69 -6.86 -7.34
CA SER A 147 -10.73 -8.06 -6.49
C SER A 147 -11.00 -7.78 -5.02
N LEU A 148 -11.22 -6.53 -4.60
CA LEU A 148 -11.58 -6.26 -3.22
C LEU A 148 -12.93 -6.93 -2.87
N PRO A 149 -13.07 -7.49 -1.65
CA PRO A 149 -14.37 -7.90 -1.14
C PRO A 149 -15.39 -6.77 -1.25
N ALA A 150 -16.63 -7.09 -1.60
CA ALA A 150 -17.64 -6.09 -1.99
C ALA A 150 -17.83 -4.97 -0.96
N LEU A 151 -17.87 -5.31 0.33
CA LEU A 151 -18.00 -4.33 1.42
C LEU A 151 -16.77 -3.42 1.54
N VAL A 152 -15.56 -3.99 1.51
CA VAL A 152 -14.31 -3.21 1.54
C VAL A 152 -14.22 -2.29 0.33
N LYS A 153 -14.62 -2.79 -0.84
CA LYS A 153 -14.68 -2.02 -2.08
C LYS A 153 -15.66 -0.85 -1.94
N ALA A 154 -16.86 -1.07 -1.41
CA ALA A 154 -17.87 -0.04 -1.19
C ALA A 154 -17.36 1.06 -0.26
N ILE A 155 -16.75 0.69 0.88
CA ILE A 155 -16.13 1.64 1.81
C ILE A 155 -15.05 2.47 1.10
N ARG A 156 -14.15 1.83 0.35
CA ARG A 156 -13.07 2.54 -0.37
C ARG A 156 -13.57 3.49 -1.45
N ILE A 157 -14.68 3.15 -2.12
CA ILE A 157 -15.34 4.03 -3.09
C ILE A 157 -15.91 5.26 -2.35
N GLN A 158 -16.61 5.05 -1.25
CA GLN A 158 -17.19 6.15 -0.44
C GLN A 158 -16.11 7.07 0.12
N ASP A 159 -15.00 6.52 0.65
CA ASP A 159 -13.88 7.32 1.16
C ASP A 159 -13.25 8.22 0.10
N LYS A 160 -13.11 7.70 -1.13
CA LYS A 160 -12.58 8.48 -2.26
C LYS A 160 -13.54 9.57 -2.72
N ALA A 161 -14.84 9.26 -2.74
CA ALA A 161 -15.87 10.23 -3.08
C ALA A 161 -15.89 11.37 -2.03
N ARG A 162 -15.85 11.02 -0.74
CA ARG A 162 -15.72 11.99 0.37
C ARG A 162 -14.47 12.85 0.22
N GLY A 163 -13.35 12.28 -0.23
CA GLY A 163 -12.09 12.98 -0.46
C GLY A 163 -12.17 14.15 -1.47
N VAL A 164 -13.16 14.15 -2.36
CA VAL A 164 -13.44 15.25 -3.30
C VAL A 164 -14.67 16.07 -2.92
N GLY A 165 -15.17 15.91 -1.69
CA GLY A 165 -16.35 16.62 -1.19
C GLY A 165 -17.69 16.01 -1.61
N PHE A 166 -17.69 14.81 -2.21
CA PHE A 166 -18.91 14.08 -2.51
C PHE A 166 -19.27 13.16 -1.33
N ASP A 167 -20.02 13.69 -0.37
CA ASP A 167 -20.55 12.95 0.78
C ASP A 167 -21.89 13.54 1.23
N TRP A 168 -22.59 12.82 2.10
CA TRP A 168 -23.85 13.26 2.68
C TRP A 168 -23.63 14.41 3.66
N GLU A 169 -24.53 15.41 3.65
CA GLU A 169 -24.48 16.52 4.60
C GLU A 169 -25.00 16.10 5.98
N LYS A 170 -25.95 15.17 6.01
CA LYS A 170 -26.67 14.75 7.22
C LYS A 170 -26.86 13.23 7.25
N LYS A 171 -26.74 12.63 8.43
CA LYS A 171 -26.82 11.18 8.61
C LYS A 171 -28.18 10.61 8.18
N GLU A 172 -29.24 11.38 8.34
CA GLU A 172 -30.62 11.00 8.00
C GLU A 172 -30.77 10.73 6.49
N GLN A 173 -29.99 11.42 5.64
CA GLN A 173 -30.02 11.22 4.19
C GLN A 173 -29.52 9.83 3.80
N VAL A 174 -28.54 9.29 4.55
CA VAL A 174 -28.02 7.93 4.35
C VAL A 174 -29.12 6.90 4.60
N TRP A 175 -29.86 7.05 5.71
CA TRP A 175 -30.92 6.11 6.05
C TRP A 175 -32.08 6.15 5.07
N GLN A 176 -32.47 7.34 4.62
CA GLN A 176 -33.48 7.50 3.57
C GLN A 176 -33.09 6.74 2.29
N LYS A 177 -31.81 6.79 1.90
CA LYS A 177 -31.35 6.06 0.72
C LYS A 177 -31.35 4.54 0.94
N VAL A 178 -31.06 4.05 2.14
CA VAL A 178 -31.21 2.62 2.47
C VAL A 178 -32.67 2.18 2.34
N GLU A 179 -33.62 2.96 2.87
CA GLU A 179 -35.05 2.65 2.75
C GLU A 179 -35.51 2.65 1.28
N GLU A 180 -35.03 3.58 0.46
CA GLU A 180 -35.29 3.64 -0.98
C GLU A 180 -34.82 2.37 -1.70
N GLU A 181 -33.56 1.96 -1.54
CA GLU A 181 -33.01 0.75 -2.18
C GLU A 181 -33.76 -0.52 -1.72
N MET A 182 -34.16 -0.58 -0.45
CA MET A 182 -35.01 -1.68 0.07
C MET A 182 -36.38 -1.70 -0.60
N GLN A 183 -36.97 -0.54 -0.90
CA GLN A 183 -38.24 -0.45 -1.62
C GLN A 183 -38.09 -0.83 -3.10
N GLU A 184 -37.01 -0.40 -3.75
CA GLU A 184 -36.70 -0.79 -5.13
C GLU A 184 -36.53 -2.30 -5.25
N PHE A 185 -35.76 -2.90 -4.34
CA PHE A 185 -35.55 -4.35 -4.31
C PHE A 185 -36.84 -5.13 -4.10
N LYS A 186 -37.79 -4.62 -3.30
CA LYS A 186 -39.12 -5.25 -3.12
C LYS A 186 -40.01 -5.19 -4.37
N ARG A 187 -39.75 -4.25 -5.27
CA ARG A 187 -40.53 -4.05 -6.52
C ARG A 187 -39.92 -4.78 -7.71
N ALA A 188 -38.68 -5.26 -7.59
CA ALA A 188 -37.98 -6.07 -8.59
C ALA A 188 -38.47 -7.52 -8.59
#